data_AF-A0A3N5XWK6-F1
#
_entry.id   AF-A0A3N5XWK6-F1
#
_cell.length_a   1.000
_cell.length_b   1.000
_cell.length_c   1.000
_cell.angle_alpha   90.00
_cell.angle_beta   90.00
_cell.angle_gamma   90.00
#
_symmetry.space_group_name_H-M   'P 1'
#
loop_
_entity.id
_entity.type
_entity.pdbx_description
1 polymer ?
#
loop_
_entity_poly.entity_id
_entity_poly.type
_entity_poly.pdbx_seq_one_letter_code
_entity_poly.pdbx_strand_id
1 'polypeptide(L)'
;MNTFIEKALQRLNVTALTPIQTEVLAQWKSSGDLIGLAPTGSGKTLAFALSSIALLDTALFRPQILILCPTRELAQQVARVCQHAAQSLDNIHTVTLIGGDSVGAQIKALKGACHIVVGTPGRVLDHLEKRRLQLDKVHTRILDEADRMFEMGMREEVAAIFSHTPKVCRTGLFSATYSDAIAQSAEQWLSSPVTVDVREQGNSPDIEQFIYKTDGGQKEQAVSAILTDRQPEKCIVFCQTKKGTQALYDNLKERGFNLVTMHGDMQQNERQRALMKLSLNATNILVATDVAARGLDLPKVDLVIAYDMSESPDTHIHRIGRTGRAGQKGVAITLATDNELERAKAFCDNPESSRINGVQHLRFHANRVMTASNVAIEIRGGKKDKLRKGDIVGALIKEASVPGEDIGDIVQTSNTTFLAVAVRSAKKTLKQFREGKIKGRRYSAVKI
;
A
#
# COMPACT_ATOMS: atom_id res chain seq x y z
N MET A 1 -18.35 24.96 4.59
CA MET A 1 -17.09 24.43 4.02
C MET A 1 -17.10 24.78 2.52
N ASN A 2 -16.15 24.37 1.67
CA ASN A 2 -16.30 24.60 0.21
C ASN A 2 -17.39 23.63 -0.31
N THR A 3 -18.35 24.11 -1.11
CA THR A 3 -19.47 23.31 -1.66
C THR A 3 -19.01 22.05 -2.40
N PHE A 4 -17.85 22.09 -3.06
CA PHE A 4 -17.23 20.91 -3.66
C PHE A 4 -16.84 19.85 -2.61
N ILE A 5 -16.16 20.30 -1.53
CA ILE A 5 -15.64 19.40 -0.49
C ILE A 5 -16.79 18.67 0.21
N GLU A 6 -17.88 19.36 0.52
CA GLU A 6 -19.06 18.76 1.15
C GLU A 6 -19.68 17.67 0.28
N LYS A 7 -19.85 17.94 -1.03
CA LYS A 7 -20.35 16.95 -2.00
C LYS A 7 -19.41 15.75 -2.14
N ALA A 8 -18.11 15.98 -2.16
CA ALA A 8 -17.12 14.91 -2.27
C ALA A 8 -17.13 14.01 -1.03
N LEU A 9 -17.19 14.58 0.17
CA LEU A 9 -17.28 13.82 1.43
C LEU A 9 -18.55 12.98 1.50
N GLN A 10 -19.71 13.53 1.10
CA GLN A 10 -20.97 12.79 1.03
C GLN A 10 -20.88 11.57 0.09
N ARG A 11 -20.32 11.75 -1.12
CA ARG A 11 -20.16 10.63 -2.08
C ARG A 11 -19.20 9.56 -1.59
N LEU A 12 -18.16 9.96 -0.86
CA LEU A 12 -17.19 9.04 -0.26
C LEU A 12 -17.72 8.38 1.02
N ASN A 13 -18.94 8.70 1.46
CA ASN A 13 -19.55 8.25 2.71
C ASN A 13 -18.67 8.58 3.94
N VAL A 14 -17.99 9.72 3.90
CA VAL A 14 -17.19 10.20 5.04
C VAL A 14 -18.13 10.98 5.96
N THR A 15 -18.52 10.35 7.08
CA THR A 15 -19.45 10.93 8.07
C THR A 15 -18.75 11.82 9.09
N ALA A 16 -17.48 11.54 9.38
CA ALA A 16 -16.65 12.33 10.28
C ALA A 16 -15.23 12.46 9.72
N LEU A 17 -14.68 13.67 9.82
CA LEU A 17 -13.30 13.95 9.42
C LEU A 17 -12.33 13.50 10.50
N THR A 18 -11.22 12.90 10.07
CA THR A 18 -10.07 12.64 10.96
C THR A 18 -9.39 13.96 11.37
N PRO A 19 -8.61 14.00 12.47
CA PRO A 19 -7.90 15.21 12.90
C PRO A 19 -7.06 15.85 11.78
N ILE A 20 -6.30 15.04 11.04
CA ILE A 20 -5.48 15.55 9.93
C ILE A 20 -6.34 16.14 8.80
N GLN A 21 -7.50 15.55 8.51
CA GLN A 21 -8.39 16.07 7.47
C GLN A 21 -9.00 17.40 7.89
N THR A 22 -9.45 17.53 9.14
CA THR A 22 -10.01 18.77 9.67
C THR A 22 -8.99 19.90 9.59
N GLU A 23 -7.79 19.70 10.14
CA GLU A 23 -6.75 20.73 10.18
C GLU A 23 -6.23 21.10 8.79
N VAL A 24 -5.94 20.11 7.94
CA VAL A 24 -5.47 20.40 6.57
C VAL A 24 -6.55 21.13 5.76
N LEU A 25 -7.82 20.74 5.83
CA LEU A 25 -8.89 21.44 5.10
C LEU A 25 -9.11 22.88 5.60
N ALA A 26 -8.84 23.15 6.87
CA ALA A 26 -8.92 24.48 7.46
C ALA A 26 -7.73 25.36 7.03
N GLN A 27 -6.49 24.88 7.22
CA GLN A 27 -5.27 25.66 7.01
C GLN A 27 -4.94 25.86 5.52
N TRP A 28 -5.26 24.89 4.66
CA TRP A 28 -4.91 24.96 3.22
C TRP A 28 -5.54 26.14 2.47
N LYS A 29 -6.63 26.70 3.00
CA LYS A 29 -7.32 27.85 2.39
C LYS A 29 -6.64 29.18 2.67
N SER A 30 -6.06 29.33 3.87
CA SER A 30 -5.49 30.57 4.37
C SER A 30 -3.99 30.68 4.15
N SER A 31 -3.28 29.57 4.00
CA SER A 31 -1.82 29.54 3.97
C SER A 31 -1.21 29.38 2.57
N GLY A 32 0.08 29.72 2.47
CA GLY A 32 0.95 29.27 1.40
C GLY A 32 1.22 27.78 1.54
N ASP A 33 2.45 27.43 1.91
CA ASP A 33 2.88 26.04 2.02
C ASP A 33 2.40 25.37 3.32
N LEU A 34 2.41 24.04 3.35
CA LEU A 34 1.97 23.25 4.51
C LEU A 34 2.84 22.01 4.73
N ILE A 35 3.15 21.72 5.98
CA ILE A 35 3.74 20.45 6.42
C ILE A 35 2.66 19.70 7.19
N GLY A 36 2.27 18.52 6.71
CA GLY A 36 1.27 17.65 7.33
C GLY A 36 1.92 16.40 7.91
N LEU A 37 2.04 16.35 9.23
CA LEU A 37 2.62 15.22 9.98
C LEU A 37 1.51 14.39 10.60
N ALA A 38 1.39 13.14 10.17
CA ALA A 38 0.42 12.20 10.71
C ALA A 38 0.85 10.76 10.40
N PRO A 39 0.42 9.74 11.17
CA PRO A 39 0.75 8.35 10.88
C PRO A 39 0.19 7.87 9.52
N THR A 40 0.72 6.77 8.99
CA THR A 40 0.14 6.15 7.77
C THR A 40 -1.29 5.67 8.05
N GLY A 41 -2.20 5.91 7.11
CA GLY A 41 -3.61 5.53 7.26
C GLY A 41 -4.46 6.52 8.04
N SER A 42 -3.91 7.65 8.49
CA SER A 42 -4.67 8.73 9.15
C SER A 42 -5.60 9.52 8.21
N GLY A 43 -5.55 9.25 6.90
CA GLY A 43 -6.38 9.96 5.92
C GLY A 43 -5.72 11.17 5.24
N LYS A 44 -4.39 11.36 5.39
CA LYS A 44 -3.59 12.43 4.72
C LYS A 44 -3.94 12.60 3.25
N THR A 45 -3.98 11.49 2.51
CA THR A 45 -4.23 11.49 1.06
C THR A 45 -5.56 12.11 0.69
N LEU A 46 -6.62 11.81 1.43
CA LEU A 46 -7.92 12.42 1.17
C LEU A 46 -7.92 13.91 1.53
N ALA A 47 -7.24 14.29 2.61
CA ALA A 47 -7.14 15.67 3.05
C ALA A 47 -6.51 16.56 1.97
N PHE A 48 -5.29 16.23 1.50
CA PHE A 48 -4.65 17.03 0.46
C PHE A 48 -5.33 16.92 -0.90
N ALA A 49 -5.95 15.78 -1.22
CA ALA A 49 -6.65 15.62 -2.49
C ALA A 49 -7.85 16.56 -2.56
N LEU A 50 -8.70 16.57 -1.52
CA LEU A 50 -9.85 17.48 -1.45
C LEU A 50 -9.40 18.94 -1.46
N SER A 51 -8.41 19.29 -0.65
CA SER A 51 -7.90 20.66 -0.56
C SER A 51 -7.28 21.17 -1.87
N SER A 52 -6.57 20.30 -2.60
CA SER A 52 -5.96 20.67 -3.89
C SER A 52 -7.00 20.75 -5.00
N ILE A 53 -7.89 19.77 -5.10
CA ILE A 53 -8.92 19.70 -6.15
C ILE A 53 -9.90 20.87 -6.04
N ALA A 54 -10.18 21.35 -4.83
CA ALA A 54 -11.01 22.51 -4.58
C ALA A 54 -10.51 23.81 -5.24
N LEU A 55 -9.26 23.84 -5.71
CA LEU A 55 -8.60 24.99 -6.35
C LEU A 55 -8.46 24.83 -7.86
N LEU A 56 -8.88 23.69 -8.44
CA LEU A 56 -8.75 23.44 -9.87
C LEU A 56 -9.64 24.38 -10.68
N ASP A 57 -9.07 24.95 -11.75
CA ASP A 57 -9.83 25.46 -12.86
C ASP A 57 -10.22 24.30 -13.81
N THR A 58 -11.49 23.91 -13.76
CA THR A 58 -12.03 22.81 -14.57
C THR A 58 -12.07 23.09 -16.07
N ALA A 59 -11.96 24.35 -16.49
CA ALA A 59 -11.94 24.72 -17.91
C ALA A 59 -10.54 24.60 -18.53
N LEU A 60 -9.49 24.56 -17.70
CA LEU A 60 -8.10 24.51 -18.13
C LEU A 60 -7.59 23.06 -18.14
N PHE A 61 -7.60 22.45 -19.34
CA PHE A 61 -7.10 21.09 -19.58
C PHE A 61 -5.56 20.98 -19.60
N ARG A 62 -4.89 21.53 -18.57
CA ARG A 62 -3.43 21.47 -18.36
C ARG A 62 -3.13 20.98 -16.94
N PRO A 63 -1.99 20.30 -16.70
CA PRO A 63 -1.58 19.92 -15.36
C PRO A 63 -1.54 21.13 -14.42
N GLN A 64 -2.34 21.08 -13.36
CA GLN A 64 -2.50 22.12 -12.34
C GLN A 64 -2.06 21.64 -10.96
N ILE A 65 -2.18 20.32 -10.72
CA ILE A 65 -1.75 19.67 -9.48
C ILE A 65 -0.71 18.59 -9.83
N LEU A 66 0.43 18.64 -9.15
CA LEU A 66 1.47 17.62 -9.19
C LEU A 66 1.57 16.92 -7.83
N ILE A 67 1.49 15.59 -7.81
CA ILE A 67 1.65 14.77 -6.62
C ILE A 67 2.77 13.76 -6.85
N LEU A 68 3.81 13.83 -6.05
CA LEU A 68 4.93 12.90 -6.08
C LEU A 68 4.80 11.90 -4.94
N CYS A 69 5.00 10.62 -5.26
CA CYS A 69 4.96 9.52 -4.31
C CYS A 69 6.23 8.65 -4.45
N PRO A 70 6.80 8.09 -3.37
CA PRO A 70 8.02 7.29 -3.43
C PRO A 70 7.89 5.98 -4.23
N THR A 71 6.67 5.47 -4.43
CA THR A 71 6.47 4.16 -5.10
C THR A 71 5.34 4.18 -6.12
N ARG A 72 5.43 3.23 -7.05
CA ARG A 72 4.46 3.06 -8.14
C ARG A 72 3.06 2.80 -7.61
N GLU A 73 2.98 1.98 -6.57
CA GLU A 73 1.75 1.48 -6.01
C GLU A 73 1.06 2.53 -5.15
N LEU A 74 1.83 3.28 -4.34
CA LEU A 74 1.31 4.46 -3.66
C LEU A 74 0.79 5.49 -4.67
N ALA A 75 1.55 5.78 -5.75
CA ALA A 75 1.08 6.68 -6.81
C ALA A 75 -0.24 6.20 -7.44
N GLN A 76 -0.43 4.89 -7.65
CA GLN A 76 -1.69 4.33 -8.13
C GLN A 76 -2.83 4.43 -7.11
N GLN A 77 -2.54 4.32 -5.81
CA GLN A 77 -3.54 4.51 -4.75
C GLN A 77 -3.97 5.98 -4.66
N VAL A 78 -3.00 6.90 -4.60
CA VAL A 78 -3.24 8.34 -4.56
C VAL A 78 -4.02 8.78 -5.80
N ALA A 79 -3.66 8.30 -6.99
CA ALA A 79 -4.42 8.58 -8.21
C ALA A 79 -5.88 8.13 -8.13
N ARG A 80 -6.15 6.95 -7.53
CA ARG A 80 -7.52 6.47 -7.29
C ARG A 80 -8.27 7.35 -6.29
N VAL A 81 -7.61 7.80 -5.22
CA VAL A 81 -8.23 8.73 -4.26
C VAL A 81 -8.58 10.05 -4.93
N CYS A 82 -7.66 10.63 -5.71
CA CYS A 82 -7.93 11.84 -6.48
C CYS A 82 -9.10 11.67 -7.47
N GLN A 83 -9.14 10.54 -8.19
CA GLN A 83 -10.23 10.24 -9.11
C GLN A 83 -11.59 10.14 -8.40
N HIS A 84 -11.64 9.48 -7.23
CA HIS A 84 -12.88 9.37 -6.45
C HIS A 84 -13.28 10.73 -5.85
N ALA A 85 -12.33 11.49 -5.31
CA ALA A 85 -12.56 12.82 -4.75
C ALA A 85 -13.05 13.82 -5.80
N ALA A 86 -12.58 13.70 -7.05
CA ALA A 86 -12.96 14.58 -8.15
C ALA A 86 -14.32 14.24 -8.80
N GLN A 87 -15.01 13.16 -8.40
CA GLN A 87 -16.26 12.71 -9.06
C GLN A 87 -17.43 13.71 -9.00
N SER A 88 -17.38 14.69 -8.10
CA SER A 88 -18.35 15.77 -8.03
C SER A 88 -18.06 16.93 -9.00
N LEU A 89 -16.95 16.87 -9.73
CA LEU A 89 -16.58 17.80 -10.80
C LEU A 89 -16.62 17.06 -12.14
N ASP A 90 -17.11 17.76 -13.16
CA ASP A 90 -17.17 17.21 -14.51
C ASP A 90 -15.80 17.26 -15.17
N ASN A 91 -15.48 16.23 -15.96
CA ASN A 91 -14.32 16.17 -16.86
C ASN A 91 -12.94 16.37 -16.19
N ILE A 92 -12.80 16.04 -14.90
CA ILE A 92 -11.49 16.01 -14.25
C ILE A 92 -10.74 14.74 -14.61
N HIS A 93 -9.47 14.92 -14.97
CA HIS A 93 -8.60 13.86 -15.44
C HIS A 93 -7.32 13.79 -14.63
N THR A 94 -7.08 12.61 -14.06
CA THR A 94 -5.85 12.26 -13.33
C THR A 94 -4.99 11.32 -14.17
N VAL A 95 -3.74 11.70 -14.41
CA VAL A 95 -2.75 10.89 -15.14
C VAL A 95 -1.71 10.35 -14.17
N THR A 96 -1.45 9.05 -14.24
CA THR A 96 -0.45 8.37 -13.41
C THR A 96 0.83 8.13 -14.18
N LEU A 97 1.97 8.63 -13.68
CA LEU A 97 3.29 8.52 -14.30
C LEU A 97 4.21 7.69 -13.41
N ILE A 98 4.28 6.39 -13.68
CA ILE A 98 5.07 5.43 -12.89
C ILE A 98 5.99 4.58 -13.76
N GLY A 99 7.07 4.05 -13.17
CA GLY A 99 7.89 3.01 -13.79
C GLY A 99 7.08 1.77 -14.19
N GLY A 100 7.64 0.90 -15.04
CA GLY A 100 7.05 -0.40 -15.44
C GLY A 100 5.72 -0.39 -16.21
N ASP A 101 5.03 0.74 -16.33
CA ASP A 101 3.89 0.93 -17.21
C ASP A 101 4.34 1.35 -18.61
N SER A 102 3.50 1.12 -19.63
CA SER A 102 3.81 1.51 -21.01
C SER A 102 4.00 3.03 -21.14
N VAL A 103 5.20 3.44 -21.56
CA VAL A 103 5.51 4.85 -21.82
C VAL A 103 4.57 5.42 -22.87
N GLY A 104 4.30 4.68 -23.96
CA GLY A 104 3.39 5.14 -25.01
C GLY A 104 1.97 5.40 -24.51
N ALA A 105 1.47 4.59 -23.58
CA ALA A 105 0.16 4.83 -22.95
C ALA A 105 0.16 6.11 -22.09
N GLN A 106 1.23 6.37 -21.34
CA GLN A 106 1.40 7.60 -20.56
C GLN A 106 1.48 8.83 -21.47
N ILE A 107 2.23 8.75 -22.57
CA ILE A 107 2.31 9.83 -23.58
C ILE A 107 0.93 10.14 -24.15
N LYS A 108 0.16 9.10 -24.51
CA LYS A 108 -1.21 9.28 -25.02
C LYS A 108 -2.11 9.96 -23.98
N ALA A 109 -1.99 9.58 -22.71
CA ALA A 109 -2.75 10.21 -21.63
C ALA A 109 -2.38 11.68 -21.44
N LEU A 110 -1.08 12.03 -21.48
CA LEU A 110 -0.59 13.40 -21.38
C LEU A 110 -0.96 14.30 -22.56
N LYS A 111 -1.17 13.73 -23.75
CA LYS A 111 -1.68 14.46 -24.93
C LYS A 111 -3.18 14.79 -24.83
N GLY A 112 -3.92 14.08 -23.96
CA GLY A 112 -5.33 14.35 -23.70
C GLY A 112 -5.52 15.42 -22.63
N ALA A 113 -6.76 15.57 -22.18
CA ALA A 113 -7.07 16.40 -21.01
C ALA A 113 -6.40 15.84 -19.75
N CYS A 114 -5.67 16.68 -19.03
CA CYS A 114 -4.97 16.30 -17.80
C CYS A 114 -4.96 17.49 -16.84
N HIS A 115 -5.44 17.28 -15.61
CA HIS A 115 -5.48 18.31 -14.56
C HIS A 115 -4.58 17.94 -13.38
N ILE A 116 -4.52 16.65 -13.06
CA ILE A 116 -3.80 16.10 -11.91
C ILE A 116 -2.77 15.11 -12.42
N VAL A 117 -1.50 15.32 -12.10
CA VAL A 117 -0.42 14.36 -12.36
C VAL A 117 -0.03 13.73 -11.04
N VAL A 118 -0.06 12.40 -10.98
CA VAL A 118 0.42 11.62 -9.82
C VAL A 118 1.53 10.69 -10.30
N GLY A 119 2.69 10.67 -9.65
CA GLY A 119 3.78 9.83 -10.16
C GLY A 119 4.96 9.65 -9.23
N THR A 120 5.83 8.73 -9.63
CA THR A 120 7.15 8.54 -9.00
C THR A 120 8.15 9.56 -9.57
N PRO A 121 9.03 10.19 -8.76
CA PRO A 121 9.95 11.23 -9.21
C PRO A 121 10.69 10.88 -10.51
N GLY A 122 11.41 9.76 -10.56
CA GLY A 122 12.18 9.38 -11.76
C GLY A 122 11.35 9.26 -13.05
N ARG A 123 10.10 8.77 -12.99
CA ARG A 123 9.24 8.71 -14.20
C ARG A 123 8.70 10.08 -14.60
N VAL A 124 8.34 10.92 -13.63
CA VAL A 124 7.88 12.29 -13.91
C VAL A 124 9.00 13.08 -14.57
N LEU A 125 10.22 12.99 -14.02
CA LEU A 125 11.41 13.63 -14.57
C LEU A 125 11.71 13.16 -16.00
N ASP A 126 11.67 11.84 -16.29
CA ASP A 126 11.85 11.30 -17.65
C ASP A 126 10.87 11.90 -18.68
N HIS A 127 9.62 12.20 -18.28
CA HIS A 127 8.67 12.89 -19.16
C HIS A 127 8.95 14.38 -19.31
N LEU A 128 9.47 15.05 -18.30
CA LEU A 128 9.87 16.45 -18.36
C LEU A 128 11.08 16.65 -19.27
N GLU A 129 12.15 15.88 -19.05
CA GLU A 129 13.40 15.96 -19.82
C GLU A 129 13.15 15.70 -21.31
N LYS A 130 12.26 14.76 -21.62
CA LYS A 130 11.88 14.43 -23.01
C LYS A 130 10.75 15.31 -23.55
N ARG A 131 10.39 16.40 -22.84
CA ARG A 131 9.41 17.43 -23.23
C ARG A 131 8.02 16.88 -23.54
N ARG A 132 7.61 15.83 -22.82
CA ARG A 132 6.29 15.17 -22.97
C ARG A 132 5.29 15.64 -21.93
N LEU A 133 5.78 16.25 -20.85
CA LEU A 133 5.00 16.86 -19.78
C LEU A 133 5.38 18.35 -19.69
N GLN A 134 4.38 19.21 -19.50
CA GLN A 134 4.55 20.63 -19.24
C GLN A 134 3.85 20.94 -17.92
N LEU A 135 4.55 21.62 -17.00
CA LEU A 135 4.07 21.93 -15.65
C LEU A 135 3.93 23.43 -15.40
N ASP A 136 3.93 24.25 -16.46
CA ASP A 136 3.85 25.72 -16.40
C ASP A 136 2.54 26.26 -15.79
N LYS A 137 1.51 25.42 -15.69
CA LYS A 137 0.21 25.72 -15.06
C LYS A 137 0.02 25.08 -13.70
N VAL A 138 1.02 24.35 -13.19
CA VAL A 138 0.95 23.79 -11.85
C VAL A 138 0.97 24.91 -10.84
N HIS A 139 -0.05 24.97 -9.98
CA HIS A 139 -0.10 25.89 -8.84
C HIS A 139 -0.03 25.15 -7.50
N THR A 140 -0.17 23.82 -7.51
CA THR A 140 -0.10 22.99 -6.31
C THR A 140 0.80 21.77 -6.51
N ARG A 141 1.77 21.62 -5.62
CA ARG A 141 2.72 20.51 -5.56
C ARG A 141 2.55 19.77 -4.25
N ILE A 142 2.54 18.44 -4.28
CA ILE A 142 2.39 17.60 -3.09
C ILE A 142 3.51 16.56 -3.08
N LEU A 143 4.16 16.40 -1.93
CA LEU A 143 5.04 15.28 -1.62
C LEU A 143 4.31 14.38 -0.60
N ASP A 144 3.93 13.17 -1.00
CA ASP A 144 3.32 12.18 -0.10
C ASP A 144 4.35 11.11 0.29
N GLU A 145 4.41 10.75 1.58
CA GLU A 145 5.49 9.95 2.19
C GLU A 145 6.88 10.53 1.86
N ALA A 146 7.08 11.83 2.18
CA ALA A 146 8.31 12.57 1.87
C ALA A 146 9.55 12.01 2.59
N ASP A 147 9.40 11.58 3.85
CA ASP A 147 10.42 10.87 4.63
C ASP A 147 11.04 9.73 3.82
N ARG A 148 10.15 8.88 3.31
CA ARG A 148 10.52 7.71 2.55
C ARG A 148 11.08 8.03 1.17
N MET A 149 10.61 9.10 0.53
CA MET A 149 11.15 9.55 -0.75
C MET A 149 12.63 9.93 -0.61
N PHE A 150 13.01 10.55 0.50
CA PHE A 150 14.39 10.97 0.75
C PHE A 150 15.28 9.83 1.24
N GLU A 151 14.76 8.90 2.04
CA GLU A 151 15.47 7.65 2.36
C GLU A 151 15.84 6.85 1.10
N MET A 152 15.01 6.93 0.06
CA MET A 152 15.25 6.28 -1.23
C MET A 152 16.17 7.08 -2.16
N GLY A 153 16.73 8.20 -1.69
CA GLY A 153 17.67 9.03 -2.45
C GLY A 153 17.02 9.90 -3.52
N MET A 154 15.69 10.06 -3.54
CA MET A 154 14.99 10.73 -4.65
C MET A 154 14.99 12.28 -4.57
N ARG A 155 15.82 12.87 -3.71
CA ARG A 155 15.81 14.31 -3.41
C ARG A 155 16.22 15.14 -4.62
N GLU A 156 17.21 14.67 -5.38
CA GLU A 156 17.71 15.35 -6.58
C GLU A 156 16.65 15.37 -7.69
N GLU A 157 15.96 14.25 -7.91
CA GLU A 157 14.88 14.19 -8.90
C GLU A 157 13.72 15.10 -8.53
N VAL A 158 13.36 15.19 -7.24
CA VAL A 158 12.31 16.12 -6.78
C VAL A 158 12.71 17.56 -7.02
N ALA A 159 13.95 17.94 -6.68
CA ALA A 159 14.46 19.28 -6.93
C ALA A 159 14.45 19.62 -8.44
N ALA A 160 14.86 18.67 -9.29
CA ALA A 160 14.82 18.82 -10.74
C ALA A 160 13.40 18.95 -11.29
N ILE A 161 12.42 18.23 -10.72
CA ILE A 161 11.01 18.39 -11.10
C ILE A 161 10.48 19.77 -10.68
N PHE A 162 10.80 20.22 -9.47
CA PHE A 162 10.34 21.51 -8.95
C PHE A 162 10.89 22.68 -9.78
N SER A 163 12.08 22.57 -10.37
CA SER A 163 12.61 23.61 -11.27
C SER A 163 11.81 23.77 -12.57
N HIS A 164 10.98 22.79 -12.94
CA HIS A 164 10.07 22.85 -14.10
C HIS A 164 8.69 23.42 -13.75
N THR A 165 8.43 23.73 -12.49
CA THR A 165 7.17 24.32 -12.01
C THR A 165 7.29 25.84 -11.84
N PRO A 166 6.18 26.60 -11.87
CA PRO A 166 6.20 28.03 -11.60
C PRO A 166 6.85 28.37 -10.27
N LYS A 167 7.53 29.53 -10.20
CA LYS A 167 8.18 30.01 -8.97
C LYS A 167 7.21 30.15 -7.79
N VAL A 168 5.98 30.58 -8.08
CA VAL A 168 4.90 30.69 -7.10
C VAL A 168 4.04 29.45 -7.23
N CYS A 169 4.23 28.51 -6.31
CA CYS A 169 3.46 27.28 -6.21
C CYS A 169 3.20 26.99 -4.74
N ARG A 170 1.96 26.64 -4.39
CA ARG A 170 1.65 26.05 -3.10
C ARG A 170 2.25 24.65 -3.03
N THR A 171 2.93 24.34 -1.94
CA THR A 171 3.61 23.06 -1.72
C THR A 171 3.15 22.45 -0.40
N GLY A 172 2.64 21.23 -0.48
CA GLY A 172 2.33 20.41 0.69
C GLY A 172 3.35 19.29 0.85
N LEU A 173 4.00 19.23 2.00
CA LEU A 173 4.87 18.11 2.38
C LEU A 173 4.13 17.26 3.41
N PHE A 174 3.85 16.00 3.07
CA PHE A 174 3.15 15.06 3.94
C PHE A 174 4.08 13.90 4.32
N SER A 175 4.19 13.65 5.62
CA SER A 175 5.16 12.70 6.18
C SER A 175 4.60 12.02 7.42
N ALA A 176 5.11 10.82 7.74
CA ALA A 176 4.85 10.18 9.03
C ALA A 176 5.82 10.68 10.10
N THR A 177 7.04 11.03 9.69
CA THR A 177 8.12 11.45 10.59
C THR A 177 8.61 12.86 10.23
N TYR A 178 9.38 13.47 11.13
CA TYR A 178 10.00 14.78 10.91
C TYR A 178 11.51 14.68 11.17
N SER A 179 12.21 13.99 10.26
CA SER A 179 13.66 13.83 10.32
C SER A 179 14.41 15.07 9.83
N ASP A 180 15.71 15.15 10.09
CA ASP A 180 16.56 16.25 9.60
C ASP A 180 16.50 16.39 8.08
N ALA A 181 16.36 15.28 7.34
CA ALA A 181 16.19 15.29 5.90
C ALA A 181 14.89 16.01 5.46
N ILE A 182 13.80 15.82 6.22
CA ILE A 182 12.54 16.54 6.00
C ILE A 182 12.71 18.02 6.34
N ALA A 183 13.33 18.34 7.48
CA ALA A 183 13.56 19.73 7.89
C ALA A 183 14.39 20.51 6.85
N GLN A 184 15.51 19.95 6.38
CA GLN A 184 16.34 20.57 5.33
C GLN A 184 15.57 20.76 4.01
N SER A 185 14.75 19.79 3.62
CA SER A 185 13.99 19.89 2.37
C SER A 185 12.83 20.87 2.50
N ALA A 186 12.21 20.97 3.67
CA ALA A 186 11.20 21.95 4.00
C ALA A 186 11.77 23.37 3.91
N GLU A 187 12.93 23.63 4.51
CA GLU A 187 13.63 24.92 4.40
C GLU A 187 13.97 25.29 2.95
N GLN A 188 14.34 24.31 2.13
CA GLN A 188 14.74 24.54 0.74
C GLN A 188 13.55 24.79 -0.19
N TRP A 189 12.42 24.12 0.01
CA TRP A 189 11.32 24.09 -0.96
C TRP A 189 10.04 24.79 -0.51
N LEU A 190 9.90 25.06 0.78
CA LEU A 190 8.71 25.69 1.36
C LEU A 190 9.00 27.13 1.79
N SER A 191 7.99 27.99 1.69
CA SER A 191 8.02 29.37 2.15
C SER A 191 7.02 29.57 3.29
N SER A 192 7.55 29.80 4.50
CA SER A 192 6.78 30.00 5.73
C SER A 192 5.61 28.98 5.90
N PRO A 193 5.90 27.67 5.87
CA PRO A 193 4.85 26.66 5.88
C PRO A 193 4.12 26.63 7.21
N VAL A 194 2.82 26.36 7.17
CA VAL A 194 2.06 25.99 8.37
C VAL A 194 2.30 24.52 8.66
N THR A 195 2.71 24.19 9.89
CA THR A 195 2.87 22.80 10.33
C THR A 195 1.61 22.33 11.04
N VAL A 196 0.96 21.33 10.45
CA VAL A 196 -0.12 20.55 11.08
C VAL A 196 0.47 19.24 11.56
N ASP A 197 0.65 19.11 12.88
CA ASP A 197 1.14 17.89 13.50
C ASP A 197 0.05 17.24 14.34
N VAL A 198 -0.42 16.07 13.88
CA VAL A 198 -1.40 15.26 14.59
C VAL A 198 -0.87 13.84 14.81
N ARG A 199 0.46 13.68 14.86
CA ARG A 199 1.08 12.36 15.13
C ARG A 199 0.63 11.78 16.46
N GLU A 200 0.45 12.62 17.47
CA GLU A 200 0.00 12.24 18.82
C GLU A 200 -1.53 12.21 18.98
N GLN A 201 -2.28 12.83 18.07
CA GLN A 201 -3.75 12.89 18.12
C GLN A 201 -4.44 11.81 17.27
N GLY A 202 -3.68 11.13 16.42
CA GLY A 202 -4.16 9.86 15.87
C GLY A 202 -4.22 8.85 17.01
N ASN A 203 -5.28 8.06 17.11
CA ASN A 203 -5.22 6.82 17.88
C ASN A 203 -3.95 6.10 17.41
N SER A 204 -2.90 6.05 18.25
CA SER A 204 -1.81 5.12 18.03
C SER A 204 -2.48 3.78 17.76
N PRO A 205 -2.16 3.12 16.64
CA PRO A 205 -2.79 1.85 16.33
C PRO A 205 -2.65 0.96 17.57
N ASP A 206 -3.76 0.37 18.03
CA ASP A 206 -3.80 -0.43 19.26
C ASP A 206 -3.03 -1.74 19.00
N ILE A 207 -1.70 -1.64 19.01
CA ILE A 207 -0.77 -2.69 18.66
C ILE A 207 -0.11 -3.16 19.94
N GLU A 208 -0.41 -4.39 20.34
CA GLU A 208 0.31 -5.05 21.41
C GLU A 208 1.67 -5.53 20.87
N GLN A 209 2.75 -4.99 21.44
CA GLN A 209 4.11 -5.29 21.02
C GLN A 209 4.76 -6.30 21.99
N PHE A 210 5.33 -7.37 21.45
CA PHE A 210 6.08 -8.38 22.21
C PHE A 210 7.49 -8.50 21.68
N ILE A 211 8.45 -8.71 22.57
CA ILE A 211 9.82 -9.05 22.21
C ILE A 211 10.09 -10.48 22.64
N TYR A 212 10.46 -11.34 21.70
CA TYR A 212 10.91 -12.68 21.99
C TYR A 212 12.42 -12.75 21.86
N LYS A 213 13.07 -13.07 22.98
CA LYS A 213 14.52 -13.28 23.01
C LYS A 213 14.84 -14.63 22.36
N THR A 214 15.67 -14.62 21.33
CA THR A 214 16.05 -15.80 20.54
C THR A 214 17.56 -15.90 20.40
N ASP A 215 18.11 -17.12 20.43
CA ASP A 215 19.46 -17.35 19.92
C ASP A 215 19.40 -17.46 18.38
N GLY A 216 20.43 -17.03 17.66
CA GLY A 216 20.39 -16.88 16.19
C GLY A 216 19.96 -18.13 15.39
N GLY A 217 20.14 -19.34 15.94
CA GLY A 217 19.70 -20.60 15.32
C GLY A 217 18.29 -21.08 15.71
N GLN A 218 17.53 -20.28 16.47
CA GLN A 218 16.19 -20.63 16.96
C GLN A 218 15.06 -19.80 16.35
N LYS A 219 15.37 -18.83 15.47
CA LYS A 219 14.36 -17.89 14.98
C LYS A 219 13.31 -18.57 14.10
N GLU A 220 13.68 -19.51 13.24
CA GLU A 220 12.74 -20.25 12.38
C GLU A 220 11.78 -21.12 13.21
N GLN A 221 12.29 -21.77 14.27
CA GLN A 221 11.48 -22.53 15.22
C GLN A 221 10.54 -21.60 15.99
N ALA A 222 11.02 -20.44 16.41
CA ALA A 222 10.21 -19.44 17.11
C ALA A 222 9.06 -18.94 16.23
N VAL A 223 9.31 -18.57 14.96
CA VAL A 223 8.24 -18.18 14.03
C VAL A 223 7.22 -19.29 13.86
N SER A 224 7.68 -20.52 13.62
CA SER A 224 6.79 -21.68 13.47
C SER A 224 5.89 -21.87 14.68
N ALA A 225 6.46 -21.76 15.89
CA ALA A 225 5.73 -21.92 17.14
C ALA A 225 4.73 -20.78 17.37
N ILE A 226 5.14 -19.53 17.13
CA ILE A 226 4.27 -18.34 17.21
C ILE A 226 3.06 -18.50 16.28
N LEU A 227 3.27 -18.92 15.03
CA LEU A 227 2.19 -19.10 14.05
C LEU A 227 1.22 -20.20 14.49
N THR A 228 1.71 -21.32 15.03
CA THR A 228 0.84 -22.40 15.53
C THR A 228 0.11 -22.04 16.81
N ASP A 229 0.71 -21.19 17.66
CA ASP A 229 0.11 -20.75 18.91
C ASP A 229 -1.00 -19.72 18.68
N ARG A 230 -0.68 -18.64 17.94
CA ARG A 230 -1.58 -17.50 17.74
C ARG A 230 -2.60 -17.67 16.62
N GLN A 231 -2.34 -18.55 15.64
CA GLN A 231 -3.27 -18.82 14.53
C GLN A 231 -3.84 -17.56 13.84
N PRO A 232 -2.98 -16.61 13.38
CA PRO A 232 -3.47 -15.40 12.73
C PRO A 232 -4.19 -15.73 11.42
N GLU A 233 -5.25 -14.99 11.09
CA GLU A 233 -5.89 -15.12 9.76
C GLU A 233 -4.95 -14.63 8.67
N LYS A 234 -4.21 -13.54 8.93
CA LYS A 234 -3.14 -13.02 8.08
C LYS A 234 -1.93 -12.60 8.89
N CYS A 235 -0.75 -12.95 8.40
CA CYS A 235 0.52 -12.63 9.00
C CYS A 235 1.52 -12.11 7.96
N ILE A 236 2.29 -11.09 8.33
CA ILE A 236 3.48 -10.68 7.58
C ILE A 236 4.71 -10.92 8.44
N VAL A 237 5.71 -11.58 7.86
CA VAL A 237 7.02 -11.80 8.49
C VAL A 237 8.07 -11.00 7.73
N PHE A 238 8.69 -10.03 8.40
CA PHE A 238 9.71 -9.16 7.82
C PHE A 238 11.11 -9.70 8.09
N CYS A 239 11.86 -9.92 7.02
CA CYS A 239 13.29 -10.26 7.04
C CYS A 239 14.10 -9.12 6.44
N GLN A 240 15.38 -9.01 6.80
CA GLN A 240 16.28 -7.99 6.28
C GLN A 240 16.76 -8.34 4.87
N THR A 241 17.08 -9.62 4.61
CA THR A 241 17.73 -10.05 3.36
C THR A 241 16.85 -10.99 2.54
N LYS A 242 17.02 -10.94 1.20
CA LYS A 242 16.35 -11.86 0.28
C LYS A 242 16.66 -13.34 0.56
N LYS A 243 17.90 -13.63 0.97
CA LYS A 243 18.34 -14.98 1.35
C LYS A 243 17.62 -15.44 2.60
N GLY A 244 17.49 -14.58 3.61
CA GLY A 244 16.73 -14.85 4.83
C GLY A 244 15.24 -15.10 4.55
N THR A 245 14.63 -14.27 3.70
CA THR A 245 13.23 -14.47 3.25
C THR A 245 13.04 -15.86 2.62
N GLN A 246 13.94 -16.27 1.72
CA GLN A 246 13.84 -17.55 1.04
C GLN A 246 14.09 -18.73 2.00
N ALA A 247 15.12 -18.66 2.85
CA ALA A 247 15.42 -19.70 3.83
C ALA A 247 14.26 -19.92 4.82
N LEU A 248 13.67 -18.84 5.33
CA LEU A 248 12.50 -18.93 6.20
C LEU A 248 11.29 -19.49 5.46
N TYR A 249 11.11 -19.12 4.18
CA TYR A 249 10.04 -19.67 3.36
C TYR A 249 10.18 -21.18 3.20
N ASP A 250 11.35 -21.67 2.81
CA ASP A 250 11.59 -23.10 2.60
C ASP A 250 11.37 -23.88 3.91
N ASN A 251 11.85 -23.37 5.04
CA ASN A 251 11.65 -23.99 6.35
C ASN A 251 10.18 -24.09 6.75
N LEU A 252 9.41 -23.00 6.62
CA LEU A 252 7.98 -23.00 6.94
C LEU A 252 7.20 -23.85 5.93
N LYS A 253 7.62 -23.88 4.66
CA LYS A 253 6.96 -24.67 3.63
C LYS A 253 7.09 -26.17 3.90
N GLU A 254 8.28 -26.64 4.28
CA GLU A 254 8.53 -28.03 4.68
C GLU A 254 7.68 -28.44 5.90
N ARG A 255 7.40 -27.50 6.80
CA ARG A 255 6.50 -27.71 7.97
C ARG A 255 5.00 -27.67 7.61
N GLY A 256 4.67 -27.50 6.34
CA GLY A 256 3.29 -27.52 5.84
C GLY A 256 2.55 -26.19 5.87
N PHE A 257 3.21 -25.08 6.23
CA PHE A 257 2.57 -23.78 6.20
C PHE A 257 2.21 -23.37 4.77
N ASN A 258 1.14 -22.59 4.66
CA ASN A 258 0.76 -21.95 3.40
C ASN A 258 1.22 -20.50 3.40
N LEU A 259 2.21 -20.21 2.55
CA LEU A 259 2.88 -18.92 2.56
C LEU A 259 3.35 -18.53 1.16
N VAL A 260 3.70 -17.25 1.01
CA VAL A 260 4.32 -16.66 -0.17
C VAL A 260 5.50 -15.78 0.24
N THR A 261 6.43 -15.56 -0.68
CA THR A 261 7.56 -14.63 -0.47
C THR A 261 7.40 -13.33 -1.25
N MET A 262 8.11 -12.29 -0.81
CA MET A 262 8.24 -11.02 -1.53
C MET A 262 9.59 -10.36 -1.25
N HIS A 263 10.46 -10.32 -2.27
CA HIS A 263 11.80 -9.73 -2.15
C HIS A 263 12.22 -8.97 -3.43
N GLY A 264 13.38 -8.31 -3.37
CA GLY A 264 13.92 -7.43 -4.42
C GLY A 264 13.97 -8.07 -5.81
N ASP A 265 14.42 -9.32 -5.91
CA ASP A 265 14.62 -10.01 -7.20
C ASP A 265 13.32 -10.44 -7.91
N MET A 266 12.16 -10.37 -7.24
CA MET A 266 10.89 -10.78 -7.86
C MET A 266 10.42 -9.78 -8.89
N GLN A 267 9.94 -10.30 -10.02
CA GLN A 267 9.30 -9.52 -11.06
C GLN A 267 7.97 -8.92 -10.55
N GLN A 268 7.54 -7.80 -11.16
CA GLN A 268 6.35 -7.08 -10.72
C GLN A 268 5.07 -7.95 -10.73
N ASN A 269 4.93 -8.80 -11.74
CA ASN A 269 3.81 -9.75 -11.86
C ASN A 269 3.82 -10.80 -10.73
N GLU A 270 4.99 -11.29 -10.32
CA GLU A 270 5.15 -12.23 -9.21
C GLU A 270 4.78 -11.56 -7.88
N ARG A 271 5.26 -10.33 -7.67
CA ARG A 271 4.87 -9.52 -6.49
C ARG A 271 3.35 -9.31 -6.44
N GLN A 272 2.73 -8.95 -7.56
CA GLN A 272 1.29 -8.79 -7.65
C GLN A 272 0.55 -10.09 -7.34
N ARG A 273 1.02 -11.24 -7.84
CA ARG A 273 0.44 -12.55 -7.52
C ARG A 273 0.55 -12.89 -6.04
N ALA A 274 1.71 -12.66 -5.42
CA ALA A 274 1.90 -12.88 -3.99
C ALA A 274 0.92 -12.05 -3.14
N LEU A 275 0.76 -10.77 -3.47
CA LEU A 275 -0.24 -9.91 -2.84
C LEU A 275 -1.66 -10.44 -3.03
N MET A 276 -2.03 -10.79 -4.27
CA MET A 276 -3.38 -11.26 -4.56
C MET A 276 -3.71 -12.55 -3.82
N LYS A 277 -2.74 -13.47 -3.68
CA LYS A 277 -2.92 -14.68 -2.87
C LYS A 277 -3.26 -14.34 -1.42
N LEU A 278 -2.53 -13.37 -0.83
CA LEU A 278 -2.75 -12.95 0.56
C LEU A 278 -4.09 -12.22 0.71
N SER A 279 -4.41 -11.29 -0.20
CA SER A 279 -5.68 -10.55 -0.19
C SER A 279 -6.90 -11.45 -0.35
N LEU A 280 -6.79 -12.49 -1.19
CA LEU A 280 -7.87 -13.45 -1.49
C LEU A 280 -7.95 -14.64 -0.52
N ASN A 281 -7.20 -14.62 0.59
CA ASN A 281 -7.13 -15.70 1.57
C ASN A 281 -6.71 -17.05 0.96
N ALA A 282 -5.98 -17.03 -0.15
CA ALA A 282 -5.38 -18.22 -0.75
C ALA A 282 -4.04 -18.60 -0.08
N THR A 283 -3.48 -17.67 0.68
CA THR A 283 -2.38 -17.84 1.64
C THR A 283 -2.65 -16.93 2.83
N ASN A 284 -2.17 -17.30 4.01
CA ASN A 284 -2.29 -16.50 5.23
C ASN A 284 -0.95 -15.87 5.65
N ILE A 285 0.18 -16.36 5.15
CA ILE A 285 1.49 -15.86 5.54
C ILE A 285 2.21 -15.24 4.33
N LEU A 286 2.78 -14.05 4.53
CA LEU A 286 3.69 -13.40 3.60
C LEU A 286 5.04 -13.16 4.28
N VAL A 287 6.10 -13.74 3.74
CA VAL A 287 7.48 -13.47 4.17
C VAL A 287 8.07 -12.44 3.21
N ALA A 288 8.52 -11.30 3.71
CA ALA A 288 8.94 -10.19 2.86
C ALA A 288 10.17 -9.44 3.37
N THR A 289 10.90 -8.80 2.46
CA THR A 289 11.86 -7.75 2.83
C THR A 289 11.19 -6.38 2.89
N ASP A 290 11.76 -5.44 3.65
CA ASP A 290 11.26 -4.07 3.72
C ASP A 290 11.12 -3.44 2.35
N VAL A 291 12.17 -3.52 1.52
CA VAL A 291 12.19 -2.94 0.18
C VAL A 291 11.06 -3.48 -0.70
N ALA A 292 10.71 -4.74 -0.55
CA ALA A 292 9.70 -5.38 -1.38
C ALA A 292 8.28 -5.19 -0.86
N ALA A 293 8.10 -5.06 0.46
CA ALA A 293 6.83 -4.75 1.10
C ALA A 293 6.48 -3.25 1.07
N ARG A 294 7.50 -2.40 0.90
CA ARG A 294 7.42 -0.95 0.82
C ARG A 294 6.60 -0.53 -0.41
N GLY A 295 5.54 0.25 -0.18
CA GLY A 295 4.76 0.92 -1.25
C GLY A 295 3.54 0.16 -1.70
N LEU A 296 3.45 -1.12 -1.34
CA LEU A 296 2.32 -1.96 -1.63
C LEU A 296 1.19 -1.72 -0.63
N ASP A 297 -0.04 -1.73 -1.13
CA ASP A 297 -1.25 -1.82 -0.30
C ASP A 297 -1.36 -3.24 0.25
N LEU A 298 -0.48 -3.55 1.20
CA LEU A 298 -0.54 -4.82 1.90
C LEU A 298 -1.88 -4.90 2.61
N PRO A 299 -2.63 -6.01 2.46
CA PRO A 299 -3.86 -6.19 3.20
C PRO A 299 -3.54 -6.07 4.69
N LYS A 300 -4.50 -5.51 5.44
CA LYS A 300 -4.41 -5.48 6.91
C LYS A 300 -4.18 -6.90 7.42
N VAL A 301 -3.30 -7.03 8.39
CA VAL A 301 -2.92 -8.32 8.99
C VAL A 301 -3.10 -8.29 10.49
N ASP A 302 -3.39 -9.44 11.09
CA ASP A 302 -3.60 -9.58 12.53
C ASP A 302 -2.26 -9.61 13.27
N LEU A 303 -1.25 -10.16 12.61
CA LEU A 303 0.08 -10.34 13.17
C LEU A 303 1.17 -9.82 12.23
N VAL A 304 2.07 -9.03 12.79
CA VAL A 304 3.35 -8.68 12.18
C VAL A 304 4.46 -9.34 12.99
N ILE A 305 5.36 -10.04 12.32
CA ILE A 305 6.57 -10.60 12.94
C ILE A 305 7.79 -9.93 12.30
N ALA A 306 8.55 -9.17 13.08
CA ALA A 306 9.90 -8.76 12.70
C ALA A 306 10.86 -9.92 13.02
N TYR A 307 11.14 -10.74 12.01
CA TYR A 307 12.10 -11.86 12.11
C TYR A 307 13.52 -11.35 12.31
N ASP A 308 13.88 -10.35 11.51
CA ASP A 308 15.10 -9.56 11.70
C ASP A 308 14.74 -8.20 12.29
N MET A 309 15.55 -7.72 13.23
CA MET A 309 15.36 -6.42 13.86
C MET A 309 15.34 -5.30 12.80
N SER A 310 14.48 -4.31 13.00
CA SER A 310 14.39 -3.14 12.10
C SER A 310 15.69 -2.32 12.15
N GLU A 311 16.07 -1.70 11.04
CA GLU A 311 17.29 -0.88 10.96
C GLU A 311 17.13 0.50 11.62
N SER A 312 15.90 1.01 11.71
CA SER A 312 15.59 2.28 12.38
C SER A 312 14.25 2.22 13.10
N PRO A 313 14.01 3.10 14.10
CA PRO A 313 12.69 3.26 14.71
C PRO A 313 11.60 3.53 13.67
N ASP A 314 11.90 4.38 12.67
CA ASP A 314 10.94 4.70 11.60
C ASP A 314 10.56 3.46 10.78
N THR A 315 11.55 2.63 10.41
CA THR A 315 11.30 1.36 9.73
C THR A 315 10.43 0.43 10.59
N HIS A 316 10.67 0.40 11.91
CA HIS A 316 9.88 -0.39 12.84
C HIS A 316 8.42 0.05 12.86
N ILE A 317 8.16 1.35 13.03
CA ILE A 317 6.82 1.94 13.00
C ILE A 317 6.09 1.61 11.69
N HIS A 318 6.79 1.67 10.55
CA HIS A 318 6.21 1.31 9.26
C HIS A 318 5.86 -0.17 9.09
N ARG A 319 6.66 -1.07 9.68
CA ARG A 319 6.42 -2.53 9.70
C ARG A 319 5.22 -2.86 10.58
N ILE A 320 5.24 -2.45 11.84
CA ILE A 320 4.18 -2.78 12.79
C ILE A 320 2.87 -2.09 12.41
N GLY A 321 2.94 -0.91 11.81
CA GLY A 321 1.79 -0.20 11.30
C GLY A 321 1.03 -0.94 10.19
N ARG A 322 1.41 -2.16 9.79
CA ARG A 322 0.58 -3.03 8.93
C ARG A 322 -0.54 -3.74 9.68
N THR A 323 -0.51 -3.72 11.02
CA THR A 323 -1.58 -4.18 11.89
C THR A 323 -2.19 -3.00 12.69
N GLY A 324 -3.24 -3.24 13.47
CA GLY A 324 -3.81 -2.24 14.39
C GLY A 324 -4.56 -1.06 13.77
N ARG A 325 -4.96 -1.12 12.49
CA ARG A 325 -5.54 0.03 11.75
C ARG A 325 -7.07 0.05 11.75
N ALA A 326 -7.64 1.27 11.83
CA ALA A 326 -9.08 1.56 11.80
C ALA A 326 -9.85 1.00 13.02
N GLY A 327 -9.28 1.15 14.21
CA GLY A 327 -9.93 0.78 15.48
C GLY A 327 -9.86 -0.71 15.84
N GLN A 328 -9.16 -1.52 15.05
CA GLN A 328 -8.91 -2.92 15.39
C GLN A 328 -7.59 -3.08 16.16
N LYS A 329 -7.55 -4.06 17.05
CA LYS A 329 -6.32 -4.46 17.76
C LYS A 329 -5.38 -5.20 16.82
N GLY A 330 -4.10 -4.93 16.94
CA GLY A 330 -3.03 -5.60 16.21
C GLY A 330 -2.01 -6.21 17.14
N VAL A 331 -1.24 -7.18 16.65
CA VAL A 331 -0.10 -7.72 17.38
C VAL A 331 1.16 -7.56 16.54
N ALA A 332 2.22 -7.05 17.16
CA ALA A 332 3.56 -7.04 16.60
C ALA A 332 4.52 -7.84 17.48
N ILE A 333 5.29 -8.73 16.87
CA ILE A 333 6.30 -9.54 17.55
C ILE A 333 7.65 -9.25 16.94
N THR A 334 8.63 -8.93 17.78
CA THR A 334 10.03 -8.75 17.38
C THR A 334 10.86 -9.91 17.92
N LEU A 335 11.60 -10.59 17.04
CA LEU A 335 12.60 -11.57 17.42
C LEU A 335 13.96 -10.88 17.57
N ALA A 336 14.51 -10.89 18.77
CA ALA A 336 15.76 -10.20 19.09
C ALA A 336 16.78 -11.17 19.71
N THR A 337 18.02 -11.10 19.25
CA THR A 337 19.16 -11.71 19.94
C THR A 337 19.55 -10.92 21.18
N ASP A 338 20.42 -11.48 22.02
CA ASP A 338 20.96 -10.80 23.21
C ASP A 338 21.50 -9.40 22.92
N ASN A 339 22.27 -9.27 21.85
CA ASN A 339 22.88 -8.00 21.45
C ASN A 339 21.88 -7.01 20.82
N GLU A 340 20.71 -7.47 20.40
CA GLU A 340 19.66 -6.64 19.79
C GLU A 340 18.60 -6.20 20.81
N LEU A 341 18.59 -6.78 22.01
CA LEU A 341 17.50 -6.61 22.98
C LEU A 341 17.31 -5.16 23.42
N GLU A 342 18.40 -4.45 23.73
CA GLU A 342 18.33 -3.03 24.14
C GLU A 342 17.79 -2.15 23.01
N ARG A 343 18.20 -2.43 21.78
CA ARG A 343 17.69 -1.72 20.59
C ARG A 343 16.21 -2.06 20.34
N ALA A 344 15.80 -3.31 20.53
CA ALA A 344 14.43 -3.75 20.38
C ALA A 344 13.48 -3.07 21.39
N LYS A 345 13.92 -2.93 22.64
CA LYS A 345 13.20 -2.16 23.67
C LYS A 345 13.06 -0.70 23.28
N ALA A 346 14.13 -0.08 22.79
CA ALA A 346 14.13 1.33 22.40
C ALA A 346 13.17 1.64 21.23
N PHE A 347 12.81 0.65 20.42
CA PHE A 347 11.87 0.83 19.30
C PHE A 347 10.41 0.61 19.71
N CYS A 348 10.16 0.07 20.91
CA CYS A 348 8.81 -0.05 21.44
C CYS A 348 8.44 1.27 22.12
N ASP A 349 7.33 1.89 21.67
CA ASP A 349 6.86 3.20 22.16
C ASP A 349 6.63 3.26 23.68
N ASN A 350 6.46 2.10 24.33
CA ASN A 350 6.34 1.99 25.77
C ASN A 350 7.11 0.76 26.31
N PRO A 351 8.35 0.94 26.82
CA PRO A 351 9.22 -0.13 27.31
C PRO A 351 8.58 -1.01 28.38
N GLU A 352 7.70 -0.44 29.22
CA GLU A 352 7.01 -1.18 30.29
C GLU A 352 5.86 -2.06 29.78
N SER A 353 5.32 -1.76 28.60
CA SER A 353 4.28 -2.58 27.95
C SER A 353 4.85 -3.74 27.12
N SER A 354 6.13 -3.65 26.73
CA SER A 354 6.79 -4.68 25.93
C SER A 354 7.11 -5.90 26.80
N ARG A 355 6.25 -6.92 26.74
CA ARG A 355 6.48 -8.19 27.44
C ARG A 355 7.65 -8.91 26.76
N ILE A 356 8.77 -9.00 27.47
CA ILE A 356 9.93 -9.77 27.03
C ILE A 356 9.67 -11.23 27.43
N ASN A 357 9.47 -12.06 26.41
CA ASN A 357 9.24 -13.48 26.60
C ASN A 357 10.46 -14.28 26.11
N GLY A 358 10.87 -15.29 26.86
CA GLY A 358 11.81 -16.28 26.35
C GLY A 358 11.11 -17.20 25.35
N VAL A 359 11.76 -17.53 24.22
CA VAL A 359 11.22 -18.53 23.26
C VAL A 359 11.10 -19.94 23.86
N GLN A 360 11.69 -20.20 25.02
CA GLN A 360 11.67 -21.51 25.69
C GLN A 360 10.26 -22.05 25.97
N HIS A 361 9.29 -21.14 26.15
CA HIS A 361 7.88 -21.49 26.38
C HIS A 361 7.09 -21.72 25.08
N LEU A 362 7.62 -21.30 23.94
CA LEU A 362 6.98 -21.54 22.66
C LEU A 362 7.14 -23.01 22.26
N ARG A 363 6.03 -23.61 21.83
CA ARG A 363 5.99 -24.98 21.32
C ARG A 363 5.36 -24.98 19.94
N PHE A 364 5.99 -25.67 19.00
CA PHE A 364 5.44 -25.88 17.68
C PHE A 364 4.41 -27.01 17.74
N HIS A 365 3.22 -26.74 17.19
CA HIS A 365 2.12 -27.70 17.15
C HIS A 365 1.76 -28.03 15.69
N ALA A 366 2.30 -29.12 15.15
CA ALA A 366 2.10 -29.51 13.75
C ALA A 366 0.61 -29.68 13.36
N ASN A 367 -0.22 -30.15 14.29
CA ASN A 367 -1.67 -30.29 14.12
C ASN A 367 -2.43 -28.96 14.07
N ARG A 368 -1.78 -27.84 14.42
CA ARG A 368 -2.34 -26.48 14.35
C ARG A 368 -1.82 -25.73 13.11
N VAL A 369 -1.13 -26.37 12.18
CA VAL A 369 -0.72 -25.70 10.94
C VAL A 369 -1.95 -25.45 10.07
N MET A 370 -2.27 -24.17 9.86
CA MET A 370 -3.43 -23.76 9.06
C MET A 370 -3.15 -23.95 7.55
N THR A 371 -4.10 -24.57 6.86
CA THR A 371 -4.12 -24.64 5.40
C THR A 371 -5.15 -23.64 4.84
N ALA A 372 -4.92 -23.07 3.66
CA ALA A 372 -5.92 -22.17 3.09
C ALA A 372 -7.18 -22.91 2.66
N SER A 373 -8.33 -22.33 3.02
CA SER A 373 -9.65 -22.77 2.57
C SER A 373 -9.92 -22.42 1.10
N ASN A 374 -9.22 -21.40 0.59
CA ASN A 374 -9.39 -20.88 -0.76
C ASN A 374 -8.13 -21.07 -1.61
N VAL A 375 -8.33 -21.05 -2.92
CA VAL A 375 -7.28 -20.90 -3.94
C VAL A 375 -7.51 -19.61 -4.71
N ALA A 376 -6.44 -18.98 -5.16
CA ALA A 376 -6.51 -17.83 -6.05
C ALA A 376 -6.44 -18.31 -7.50
N ILE A 377 -7.40 -17.86 -8.31
CA ILE A 377 -7.47 -18.10 -9.74
C ILE A 377 -7.18 -16.78 -10.46
N GLU A 378 -6.15 -16.77 -11.29
CA GLU A 378 -5.84 -15.65 -12.18
C GLU A 378 -6.48 -15.89 -13.55
N ILE A 379 -7.36 -14.99 -13.95
CA ILE A 379 -8.06 -15.00 -15.24
C ILE A 379 -7.44 -13.93 -16.13
N ARG A 380 -6.97 -14.32 -17.33
CA ARG A 380 -6.47 -13.41 -18.37
C ARG A 380 -7.65 -12.71 -19.06
N GLY A 381 -8.29 -11.80 -18.34
CA GLY A 381 -9.35 -10.93 -18.80
C GLY A 381 -9.73 -9.93 -17.70
N GLY A 382 -9.80 -8.65 -18.04
CA GLY A 382 -10.09 -7.57 -17.10
C GLY A 382 -11.13 -6.58 -17.61
N LYS A 383 -11.10 -5.36 -17.05
CA LYS A 383 -12.03 -4.28 -17.41
C LYS A 383 -11.99 -3.94 -18.91
N LYS A 384 -10.81 -3.95 -19.54
CA LYS A 384 -10.66 -3.66 -20.97
C LYS A 384 -11.30 -4.71 -21.86
N ASP A 385 -11.37 -5.96 -21.39
CA ASP A 385 -12.01 -7.07 -22.09
C ASP A 385 -13.53 -7.10 -21.92
N LYS A 386 -14.09 -6.09 -21.22
CA LYS A 386 -15.51 -5.98 -20.85
C LYS A 386 -16.03 -7.18 -20.03
N LEU A 387 -15.13 -7.90 -19.36
CA LEU A 387 -15.46 -9.00 -18.46
C LEU A 387 -15.86 -8.41 -17.10
N ARG A 388 -17.14 -8.52 -16.71
CA ARG A 388 -17.64 -8.00 -15.43
C ARG A 388 -17.65 -9.11 -14.37
N LYS A 389 -17.56 -8.73 -13.09
CA LYS A 389 -17.66 -9.68 -11.96
C LYS A 389 -18.90 -10.58 -12.06
N GLY A 390 -20.06 -10.00 -12.36
CA GLY A 390 -21.32 -10.76 -12.50
C GLY A 390 -21.29 -11.80 -13.64
N ASP A 391 -20.52 -11.57 -14.70
CA ASP A 391 -20.38 -12.53 -15.80
C ASP A 391 -19.60 -13.77 -15.34
N ILE A 392 -18.56 -13.56 -14.54
CA ILE A 392 -17.74 -14.63 -13.95
C ILE A 392 -18.57 -15.46 -12.97
N VAL A 393 -19.26 -14.78 -12.04
CA VAL A 393 -20.12 -15.44 -11.05
C VAL A 393 -21.22 -16.24 -11.75
N GLY A 394 -21.90 -15.64 -12.73
CA GLY A 394 -22.96 -16.29 -13.50
C GLY A 394 -22.48 -17.56 -14.20
N ALA A 395 -21.32 -17.50 -14.87
CA ALA A 395 -20.74 -18.67 -15.54
C ALA A 395 -20.37 -19.79 -14.56
N LEU A 396 -19.78 -19.46 -13.41
CA LEU A 396 -19.38 -20.47 -12.42
C LEU A 396 -20.58 -21.15 -11.77
N ILE A 397 -21.61 -20.39 -11.40
CA ILE A 397 -22.80 -20.96 -10.76
C ILE A 397 -23.62 -21.76 -11.78
N LYS A 398 -23.96 -21.16 -12.92
CA LYS A 398 -24.92 -21.76 -13.87
C LYS A 398 -24.30 -22.84 -14.75
N GLU A 399 -23.08 -22.62 -15.24
CA GLU A 399 -22.46 -23.52 -16.23
C GLU A 399 -21.53 -24.54 -15.56
N ALA A 400 -20.80 -24.14 -14.51
CA ALA A 400 -19.81 -24.99 -13.86
C ALA A 400 -20.32 -25.72 -12.60
N SER A 401 -21.56 -25.43 -12.17
CA SER A 401 -22.14 -25.97 -10.93
C SER A 401 -21.22 -25.79 -9.71
N VAL A 402 -20.62 -24.59 -9.60
CA VAL A 402 -19.86 -24.15 -8.43
C VAL A 402 -20.86 -23.51 -7.45
N PRO A 403 -20.92 -23.97 -6.19
CA PRO A 403 -21.77 -23.34 -5.17
C PRO A 403 -21.45 -21.85 -5.02
N GLY A 404 -22.47 -21.01 -4.84
CA GLY A 404 -22.26 -19.57 -4.69
C GLY A 404 -21.37 -19.22 -3.48
N GLU A 405 -21.49 -19.98 -2.39
CA GLU A 405 -20.66 -19.89 -1.18
C GLU A 405 -19.18 -20.22 -1.42
N ASP A 406 -18.86 -20.97 -2.49
CA ASP A 406 -17.48 -21.31 -2.84
C ASP A 406 -16.78 -20.20 -3.61
N ILE A 407 -17.51 -19.16 -4.02
CA ILE A 407 -16.99 -18.02 -4.78
C ILE A 407 -16.73 -16.88 -3.79
N GLY A 408 -15.45 -16.62 -3.53
CA GLY A 408 -15.03 -15.53 -2.66
C GLY A 408 -14.81 -14.22 -3.41
N ASP A 409 -13.90 -13.41 -2.89
CA ASP A 409 -13.60 -12.10 -3.44
C ASP A 409 -13.12 -12.12 -4.90
N ILE A 410 -13.54 -11.10 -5.64
CA ILE A 410 -13.15 -10.88 -7.04
C ILE A 410 -12.48 -9.50 -7.16
N VAL A 411 -11.20 -9.52 -7.52
CA VAL A 411 -10.39 -8.32 -7.72
C VAL A 411 -10.10 -8.15 -9.21
N GLN A 412 -10.62 -7.08 -9.81
CA GLN A 412 -10.46 -6.81 -11.24
C GLN A 412 -9.48 -5.67 -11.51
N THR A 413 -8.52 -5.95 -12.37
CA THR A 413 -7.60 -4.95 -12.95
C THR A 413 -7.99 -4.64 -14.39
N SER A 414 -7.17 -3.83 -15.09
CA SER A 414 -7.42 -3.48 -16.49
C SER A 414 -7.43 -4.70 -17.43
N ASN A 415 -6.52 -5.66 -17.22
CA ASN A 415 -6.31 -6.78 -18.15
C ASN A 415 -6.48 -8.16 -17.49
N THR A 416 -6.51 -8.22 -16.16
CA THR A 416 -6.53 -9.47 -15.39
C THR A 416 -7.57 -9.39 -14.30
N THR A 417 -8.26 -10.51 -14.03
CA THR A 417 -9.16 -10.67 -12.89
C THR A 417 -8.62 -11.77 -11.98
N PHE A 418 -8.60 -11.52 -10.67
CA PHE A 418 -8.27 -12.51 -9.66
C PHE A 418 -9.54 -12.90 -8.91
N LEU A 419 -9.70 -14.19 -8.63
CA LEU A 419 -10.88 -14.78 -8.02
C LEU A 419 -10.45 -15.73 -6.91
N ALA A 420 -11.00 -15.56 -5.70
CA ALA A 420 -10.92 -16.55 -4.64
C ALA A 420 -11.97 -17.65 -4.88
N VAL A 421 -11.58 -18.92 -4.81
CA VAL A 421 -12.51 -20.06 -4.85
C VAL A 421 -12.16 -21.05 -3.76
N ALA A 422 -13.16 -21.64 -3.10
CA ALA A 422 -12.94 -22.74 -2.17
C ALA A 422 -12.14 -23.88 -2.84
N VAL A 423 -11.20 -24.50 -2.10
CA VAL A 423 -10.31 -25.55 -2.64
C VAL A 423 -11.10 -26.68 -3.32
N ARG A 424 -12.24 -27.08 -2.72
CA ARG A 424 -13.15 -28.11 -3.24
C ARG A 424 -13.73 -27.80 -4.63
N SER A 425 -13.86 -26.52 -4.99
CA SER A 425 -14.43 -26.07 -6.26
C SER A 425 -13.38 -25.64 -7.30
N ALA A 426 -12.10 -25.59 -6.93
CA ALA A 426 -11.00 -25.18 -7.81
C ALA A 426 -10.97 -25.94 -9.16
N LYS A 427 -11.17 -27.26 -9.12
CA LYS A 427 -11.13 -28.12 -10.33
C LYS A 427 -12.26 -27.80 -11.30
N LYS A 428 -13.48 -27.58 -10.79
CA LYS A 428 -14.65 -27.20 -11.59
C LYS A 428 -14.46 -25.83 -12.21
N THR A 429 -14.00 -24.86 -11.43
CA THR A 429 -13.69 -23.50 -11.89
C THR A 429 -12.67 -23.52 -13.04
N LEU A 430 -11.54 -24.21 -12.88
CA LEU A 430 -10.52 -24.31 -13.93
C LEU A 430 -11.01 -25.06 -15.18
N LYS A 431 -11.94 -26.01 -15.02
CA LYS A 431 -12.57 -26.68 -16.16
C LYS A 431 -13.44 -25.71 -16.96
N GLN A 432 -14.25 -24.89 -16.28
CA GLN A 432 -15.10 -23.88 -16.91
C GLN A 432 -14.30 -22.89 -17.77
N PHE A 433 -13.15 -22.43 -17.31
CA PHE A 433 -12.31 -21.52 -18.09
C PHE A 433 -11.57 -22.22 -19.26
N ARG A 434 -11.30 -23.52 -19.17
CA ARG A 434 -10.68 -24.28 -20.27
C ARG A 434 -11.67 -24.62 -21.38
N GLU A 435 -12.87 -25.02 -21.03
CA GLU A 435 -13.84 -25.61 -21.97
C GLU A 435 -14.99 -24.66 -22.30
N GLY A 436 -15.46 -23.91 -21.31
CA GLY A 436 -16.62 -23.02 -21.38
C GLY A 436 -16.33 -21.67 -22.04
N LYS A 437 -17.39 -20.86 -22.15
CA LYS A 437 -17.33 -19.50 -22.70
C LYS A 437 -18.08 -18.56 -21.77
N ILE A 438 -17.53 -17.37 -21.56
CA ILE A 438 -18.22 -16.29 -20.86
C ILE A 438 -18.55 -15.23 -21.91
N LYS A 439 -19.84 -14.93 -22.11
CA LYS A 439 -20.32 -14.02 -23.17
C LYS A 439 -19.78 -14.39 -24.56
N GLY A 440 -19.78 -15.69 -24.87
CA GLY A 440 -19.32 -16.20 -26.16
C GLY A 440 -17.79 -16.17 -26.38
N ARG A 441 -17.00 -15.70 -25.40
CA ARG A 441 -15.53 -15.64 -25.47
C ARG A 441 -14.89 -16.64 -24.51
N ARG A 442 -13.73 -17.18 -24.89
CA ARG A 442 -12.89 -18.00 -24.01
C ARG A 442 -11.89 -17.12 -23.28
N TYR A 443 -11.70 -17.40 -22.00
CA TYR A 443 -10.72 -16.73 -21.16
C TYR A 443 -9.79 -17.79 -20.57
N SER A 444 -8.48 -17.59 -20.68
CA SER A 444 -7.52 -18.47 -20.00
C SER A 444 -7.49 -18.15 -18.51
N ALA A 445 -7.51 -19.18 -17.67
CA ALA A 445 -7.34 -19.03 -16.23
C ALA A 445 -6.34 -20.05 -15.69
N VAL A 446 -5.57 -19.65 -14.70
CA VAL A 446 -4.59 -20.49 -14.01
C VAL A 446 -4.77 -20.36 -12.51
N LYS A 447 -4.60 -21.47 -11.77
CA LYS A 447 -4.44 -21.40 -10.31
C LYS A 447 -3.05 -20.85 -10.04
N ILE A 448 -2.97 -19.80 -9.23
CA ILE A 448 -1.69 -19.19 -8.83
C ILE A 448 -1.29 -19.64 -7.46
#